data_AF-A0A2H3I928-F1
#
_entry.id   AF-A0A2H3I928-F1
#
_cell.length_a   1.000
_cell.length_b   1.000
_cell.length_c   1.000
_cell.angle_alpha   90.00
_cell.angle_beta   90.00
_cell.angle_gamma   90.00
#
_symmetry.space_group_name_H-M   'P 1'
#
loop_
_entity.id
_entity.type
_entity.pdbx_description
1 polymer ?
#
loop_
_entity_poly.entity_id
_entity_poly.type
_entity_poly.pdbx_seq_one_letter_code
_entity_poly.pdbx_strand_id
1 'polypeptide(L)'
;MKSISTNILKAALAFIFIPILPAAADYCTFDNANCIDGLAQVSVSFQFDAISPAPLLFYYGFDAGWGSPTNPNTCAIKVGYWLQYDRGIVTDFNSNMHGINWTTEAALRIGNLGGWVGGANNGCDGVWGEACSNNLKTFLRSSLFNLSTSGQPYDLPLDMVLKSLTTGTPGPFIDGCPSTLFDLDLIPTYAVVNATASGSNNASEAISVAAPGNPGAPWRTWYIPGATPMGQAQEVAVGIIARGPNHGSNPLNGPDDIKLELVCARAPRQPHHPPYGGDHDGNNKGPQGYPRGIIKTYAFDEKDFVYEVEDDVEEEVEDEGYYNDDDSATGTDVDCPETSASVL
;
A
#
# COMPACT_ATOMS: atom_id res chain seq x y z
N MET A 1 59.84 51.31 -20.77
CA MET A 1 59.82 50.77 -22.15
C MET A 1 60.15 49.27 -22.11
N LYS A 2 59.35 48.43 -22.77
CA LYS A 2 59.40 46.94 -22.90
C LYS A 2 59.07 46.18 -21.58
N SER A 3 57.96 45.46 -21.38
CA SER A 3 57.03 44.62 -22.19
C SER A 3 57.50 43.17 -22.40
N ILE A 4 56.68 42.23 -21.86
CA ILE A 4 56.46 40.80 -22.23
C ILE A 4 57.59 39.87 -21.69
N SER A 5 57.36 38.69 -21.07
CA SER A 5 56.29 37.72 -21.27
C SER A 5 56.24 36.64 -20.16
N THR A 6 55.02 36.15 -19.91
CA THR A 6 54.63 34.75 -19.68
C THR A 6 55.48 33.87 -18.74
N ASN A 7 54.95 33.57 -17.54
CA ASN A 7 55.10 32.26 -16.87
C ASN A 7 54.14 32.10 -15.67
N ILE A 8 52.88 32.57 -15.76
CA ILE A 8 51.87 32.39 -14.68
C ILE A 8 50.60 31.72 -15.23
N LEU A 9 50.76 30.82 -16.20
CA LEU A 9 49.64 30.13 -16.85
C LEU A 9 49.98 28.64 -17.06
N LYS A 10 50.44 27.97 -16.01
CA LYS A 10 50.60 26.51 -15.97
C LYS A 10 50.26 25.88 -14.61
N ALA A 11 49.43 26.54 -13.80
CA ALA A 11 49.01 26.03 -12.48
C ALA A 11 47.48 25.96 -12.31
N ALA A 12 46.71 25.99 -13.39
CA ALA A 12 45.25 25.95 -13.34
C ALA A 12 44.69 25.00 -14.41
N LEU A 13 45.15 23.76 -14.42
CA LEU A 13 44.54 22.67 -15.21
C LEU A 13 44.85 21.31 -14.57
N ALA A 14 44.71 21.26 -13.25
CA ALA A 14 44.38 20.04 -12.54
C ALA A 14 42.93 20.20 -12.06
N PHE A 15 42.02 20.34 -13.01
CA PHE A 15 40.62 20.04 -12.75
C PHE A 15 40.58 18.57 -12.41
N ILE A 16 40.41 18.32 -11.13
CA ILE A 16 40.13 17.03 -10.53
C ILE A 16 38.95 16.43 -11.29
N PHE A 17 39.24 15.56 -12.26
CA PHE A 17 38.30 14.55 -12.75
C PHE A 17 38.13 13.56 -11.60
N ILE A 18 37.28 13.88 -10.62
CA ILE A 18 36.61 12.83 -9.86
C ILE A 18 35.72 12.15 -10.90
N PRO A 19 35.96 10.87 -11.25
CA PRO A 19 34.94 10.12 -11.95
C PRO A 19 33.74 10.13 -11.02
N ILE A 20 32.69 10.84 -11.42
CA ILE A 20 31.35 10.61 -10.88
C ILE A 20 31.05 9.18 -11.32
N LEU A 21 31.43 8.22 -10.48
CA LEU A 21 30.94 6.87 -10.60
C LEU A 21 29.42 7.03 -10.68
N PRO A 22 28.75 6.52 -11.73
CA PRO A 22 27.30 6.48 -11.70
C PRO A 22 26.96 5.81 -10.38
N ALA A 23 26.21 6.49 -9.52
CA ALA A 23 25.57 5.81 -8.40
C ALA A 23 24.94 4.57 -9.04
N ALA A 24 25.35 3.38 -8.61
CA ALA A 24 24.68 2.17 -9.04
C ALA A 24 23.20 2.47 -8.79
N ALA A 25 22.40 2.49 -9.86
CA ALA A 25 20.97 2.47 -9.66
C ALA A 25 20.77 1.17 -8.89
N ASP A 26 20.50 1.26 -7.59
CA ASP A 26 20.14 0.09 -6.79
C ASP A 26 18.86 -0.42 -7.44
N TYR A 27 19.02 -1.37 -8.36
CA TYR A 27 17.92 -2.00 -9.04
C TYR A 27 17.04 -2.60 -7.96
N CYS A 28 15.75 -2.32 -8.04
CA CYS A 28 14.84 -2.88 -7.06
C CYS A 28 14.72 -4.38 -7.32
N THR A 29 15.37 -5.18 -6.48
CA THR A 29 15.27 -6.64 -6.50
C THR A 29 14.30 -7.11 -5.43
N PHE A 30 13.83 -8.34 -5.55
CA PHE A 30 12.96 -8.96 -4.55
C PHE A 30 13.58 -8.89 -3.14
N ASP A 31 14.88 -9.17 -2.99
CA ASP A 31 15.59 -9.14 -1.71
C ASP A 31 15.78 -7.73 -1.12
N ASN A 32 15.67 -6.67 -1.93
CA ASN A 32 15.77 -5.29 -1.45
C ASN A 32 14.47 -4.89 -0.74
N ALA A 33 14.48 -4.90 0.59
CA ALA A 33 13.34 -4.52 1.41
C ALA A 33 12.99 -3.01 1.34
N ASN A 34 13.81 -2.16 0.74
CA ASN A 34 13.54 -0.72 0.71
C ASN A 34 12.75 -0.27 -0.53
N CYS A 35 12.38 -1.19 -1.40
CA CYS A 35 11.69 -0.90 -2.64
C CYS A 35 10.79 -2.08 -3.07
N ILE A 36 9.95 -1.84 -4.07
CA ILE A 36 9.14 -2.85 -4.70
C ILE A 36 9.26 -2.77 -6.23
N ASP A 37 9.61 -3.88 -6.87
CA ASP A 37 9.55 -4.02 -8.32
C ASP A 37 8.29 -4.81 -8.71
N GLY A 38 7.15 -4.25 -8.35
CA GLY A 38 5.89 -4.99 -8.25
C GLY A 38 5.53 -5.78 -9.52
N LEU A 39 5.21 -7.06 -9.33
CA LEU A 39 4.49 -7.87 -10.32
C LEU A 39 3.10 -7.27 -10.59
N ALA A 40 2.46 -6.78 -9.52
CA ALA A 40 1.26 -5.97 -9.61
C ALA A 40 1.37 -4.73 -8.73
N GLN A 41 0.87 -3.62 -9.24
CA GLN A 41 0.73 -2.36 -8.49
C GLN A 41 -0.61 -1.73 -8.82
N VAL A 42 -1.31 -1.24 -7.81
CA VAL A 42 -2.60 -0.57 -7.94
C VAL A 42 -2.60 0.74 -7.17
N SER A 43 -3.37 1.70 -7.67
CA SER A 43 -3.62 2.98 -7.04
C SER A 43 -5.10 3.29 -6.97
N VAL A 44 -5.53 3.87 -5.86
CA VAL A 44 -6.91 4.33 -5.63
C VAL A 44 -6.86 5.80 -5.20
N SER A 45 -7.61 6.63 -5.92
CA SER A 45 -7.77 8.04 -5.56
C SER A 45 -8.88 8.18 -4.52
N PHE A 46 -8.60 8.88 -3.43
CA PHE A 46 -9.59 9.16 -2.38
C PHE A 46 -9.42 10.58 -1.85
N GLN A 47 -10.52 11.16 -1.36
CA GLN A 47 -10.51 12.47 -0.72
C GLN A 47 -10.35 12.30 0.79
N PHE A 48 -9.45 13.08 1.39
CA PHE A 48 -9.32 13.15 2.84
C PHE A 48 -9.02 14.59 3.25
N ASP A 49 -10.09 15.39 3.32
CA ASP A 49 -10.06 16.83 3.59
C ASP A 49 -9.41 17.20 4.92
N ALA A 50 -9.29 16.21 5.81
CA ALA A 50 -8.49 16.34 7.00
C ALA A 50 -7.07 16.80 6.67
N ILE A 51 -6.39 16.21 5.68
CA ILE A 51 -4.94 16.46 5.48
C ILE A 51 -4.57 17.15 4.19
N SER A 52 -5.46 17.17 3.20
CA SER A 52 -5.17 17.72 1.88
C SER A 52 -6.46 18.26 1.26
N PRO A 53 -6.41 19.45 0.62
CA PRO A 53 -7.53 19.96 -0.17
C PRO A 53 -7.66 19.23 -1.52
N ALA A 54 -6.64 18.46 -1.92
CA ALA A 54 -6.62 17.67 -3.14
C ALA A 54 -6.70 16.17 -2.83
N PRO A 55 -7.30 15.35 -3.72
CA PRO A 55 -7.30 13.90 -3.57
C PRO A 55 -5.89 13.34 -3.42
N LEU A 56 -5.77 12.30 -2.59
CA LEU A 56 -4.56 11.53 -2.38
C LEU A 56 -4.64 10.25 -3.22
N LEU A 57 -3.49 9.70 -3.60
CA LEU A 57 -3.43 8.38 -4.21
C LEU A 57 -2.88 7.38 -3.19
N PHE A 58 -3.69 6.40 -2.83
CA PHE A 58 -3.24 5.23 -2.07
C PHE A 58 -2.68 4.20 -3.04
N TYR A 59 -1.42 3.82 -2.84
CA TYR A 59 -0.76 2.78 -3.62
C TYR A 59 -0.54 1.54 -2.79
N TYR A 60 -0.79 0.40 -3.42
CA TYR A 60 -0.44 -0.93 -2.93
C TYR A 60 0.20 -1.69 -4.10
N GLY A 61 1.30 -2.39 -3.82
CA GLY A 61 1.90 -3.30 -4.79
C GLY A 61 2.44 -4.54 -4.09
N PHE A 62 2.64 -5.58 -4.90
CA PHE A 62 3.31 -6.79 -4.47
C PHE A 62 4.25 -7.32 -5.55
N ASP A 63 5.31 -7.95 -5.09
CA ASP A 63 6.32 -8.67 -5.85
C ASP A 63 6.41 -10.09 -5.31
N ALA A 64 6.97 -11.03 -6.07
CA ALA A 64 7.13 -12.41 -5.64
C ALA A 64 8.54 -12.90 -5.91
N GLY A 65 8.99 -13.81 -5.06
CA GLY A 65 10.32 -14.38 -5.16
C GLY A 65 10.50 -15.56 -4.23
N TRP A 66 11.68 -16.15 -4.32
CA TRP A 66 12.05 -17.29 -3.49
C TRP A 66 12.67 -16.83 -2.18
N GLY A 67 12.13 -17.32 -1.06
CA GLY A 67 12.62 -17.02 0.26
C GLY A 67 12.14 -15.69 0.81
N SER A 68 12.36 -15.48 2.09
CA SER A 68 12.15 -14.23 2.81
C SER A 68 13.18 -14.16 3.94
N PRO A 69 13.43 -12.98 4.54
CA PRO A 69 14.36 -12.87 5.66
C PRO A 69 14.06 -13.83 6.82
N THR A 70 12.80 -14.21 7.01
CA THR A 70 12.33 -15.11 8.08
C THR A 70 12.17 -16.57 7.65
N ASN A 71 12.05 -16.84 6.35
CA ASN A 71 11.93 -18.20 5.82
C ASN A 71 12.57 -18.27 4.40
N PRO A 72 13.83 -18.70 4.27
CA PRO A 72 14.56 -18.69 3.01
C PRO A 72 14.18 -19.82 2.04
N ASN A 73 13.39 -20.81 2.48
CA ASN A 73 13.18 -22.06 1.74
C ASN A 73 11.77 -22.20 1.14
N THR A 74 11.00 -21.12 1.10
CA THR A 74 9.63 -21.13 0.56
C THR A 74 9.40 -19.89 -0.30
N CYS A 75 8.50 -19.98 -1.29
CA CYS A 75 8.00 -18.79 -1.97
C CYS A 75 7.49 -17.76 -0.97
N ALA A 76 7.66 -16.49 -1.30
CA ALA A 76 7.14 -15.40 -0.50
C ALA A 76 6.69 -14.25 -1.39
N ILE A 77 5.74 -13.49 -0.86
CA ILE A 77 5.30 -12.23 -1.44
C ILE A 77 5.94 -11.10 -0.68
N LYS A 78 6.54 -10.15 -1.39
CA LYS A 78 6.95 -8.86 -0.84
C LYS A 78 5.88 -7.84 -1.16
N VAL A 79 5.23 -7.29 -0.16
CA VAL A 79 4.21 -6.24 -0.34
C VAL A 79 4.78 -4.89 0.04
N GLY A 80 4.18 -3.82 -0.51
CA GLY A 80 4.51 -2.46 -0.14
C GLY A 80 3.34 -1.50 -0.35
N TYR A 81 3.31 -0.43 0.45
CA TYR A 81 2.31 0.63 0.32
C TYR A 81 2.89 2.01 0.57
N TRP A 82 2.22 3.01 0.01
CA TRP A 82 2.51 4.42 0.24
C TRP A 82 1.32 5.29 -0.16
N LEU A 83 1.35 6.55 0.27
CA LEU A 83 0.54 7.59 -0.36
C LEU A 83 1.40 8.42 -1.31
N GLN A 84 0.80 8.81 -2.43
CA GLN A 84 1.35 9.83 -3.32
C GLN A 84 0.48 11.08 -3.24
N TYR A 85 1.14 12.22 -3.06
CA TYR A 85 0.54 13.54 -2.92
C TYR A 85 1.58 14.62 -3.21
N ASP A 86 1.11 15.84 -3.46
CA ASP A 86 1.98 17.01 -3.51
C ASP A 86 2.36 17.41 -2.08
N ARG A 87 3.64 17.22 -1.74
CA ARG A 87 4.15 17.51 -0.39
C ARG A 87 4.04 18.98 -0.03
N GLY A 88 4.22 19.89 -1.00
CA GLY A 88 4.11 21.33 -0.77
C GLY A 88 2.69 21.71 -0.39
N ILE A 89 1.70 21.25 -1.16
CA ILE A 89 0.27 21.49 -0.87
C ILE A 89 -0.11 20.95 0.52
N VAL A 90 0.29 19.72 0.84
CA VAL A 90 0.00 19.13 2.16
C VAL A 90 0.69 19.91 3.27
N THR A 91 1.94 20.33 3.07
CA THR A 91 2.67 21.13 4.05
C THR A 91 1.99 22.47 4.29
N ASP A 92 1.65 23.21 3.25
CA ASP A 92 1.00 24.51 3.35
C ASP A 92 -0.39 24.40 3.99
N PHE A 93 -1.19 23.40 3.60
CA PHE A 93 -2.52 23.18 4.16
C PHE A 93 -2.48 22.89 5.66
N ASN A 94 -1.56 22.03 6.10
CA ASN A 94 -1.45 21.67 7.51
C ASN A 94 -0.80 22.78 8.34
N SER A 95 0.16 23.53 7.79
CA SER A 95 0.84 24.64 8.49
C SER A 95 -0.09 25.79 8.87
N ASN A 96 -1.20 25.94 8.13
CA ASN A 96 -2.22 26.94 8.41
C ASN A 96 -3.25 26.49 9.48
N MET A 97 -3.20 25.21 9.92
CA MET A 97 -4.06 24.68 10.98
C MET A 97 -3.43 24.92 12.35
N HIS A 98 -3.40 26.19 12.78
CA HIS A 98 -2.82 26.58 14.07
C HIS A 98 -3.60 26.04 15.28
N GLY A 99 -2.88 25.63 16.33
CA GLY A 99 -3.45 25.29 17.64
C GLY A 99 -3.88 23.84 17.78
N ILE A 100 -3.42 22.97 16.88
CA ILE A 100 -3.96 21.63 16.70
C ILE A 100 -2.84 20.58 16.72
N ASN A 101 -2.65 19.96 17.90
CA ASN A 101 -1.71 18.86 18.11
C ASN A 101 -2.29 17.53 17.61
N TRP A 102 -2.26 17.29 16.29
CA TRP A 102 -2.72 16.04 15.69
C TRP A 102 -1.58 15.33 14.95
N THR A 103 -1.71 14.02 14.85
CA THR A 103 -0.91 13.19 13.94
C THR A 103 -1.84 12.51 12.96
N THR A 104 -1.43 12.49 11.70
CA THR A 104 -2.08 11.70 10.65
C THR A 104 -1.23 10.49 10.34
N GLU A 105 -1.86 9.33 10.39
CA GLU A 105 -1.26 8.03 10.16
C GLU A 105 -2.00 7.32 9.03
N ALA A 106 -1.25 6.53 8.25
CA ALA A 106 -1.78 5.60 7.28
C ALA A 106 -1.30 4.20 7.64
N ALA A 107 -2.24 3.26 7.74
CA ALA A 107 -1.96 1.85 7.99
C ALA A 107 -2.42 1.00 6.81
N LEU A 108 -1.76 -0.13 6.57
CA LEU A 108 -2.20 -1.11 5.58
C LEU A 108 -2.57 -2.42 6.26
N ARG A 109 -3.81 -2.86 6.07
CA ARG A 109 -4.31 -4.17 6.45
C ARG A 109 -4.45 -5.06 5.20
N ILE A 110 -3.86 -6.25 5.23
CA ILE A 110 -3.89 -7.21 4.11
C ILE A 110 -3.82 -8.64 4.63
N GLY A 111 -4.36 -9.60 3.87
CA GLY A 111 -4.41 -11.02 4.21
C GLY A 111 -5.80 -11.43 4.72
N ASN A 112 -6.30 -12.61 4.39
CA ASN A 112 -7.62 -13.08 4.80
C ASN A 112 -8.78 -12.13 4.39
N LEU A 113 -8.65 -11.37 3.29
CA LEU A 113 -9.77 -10.62 2.70
C LEU A 113 -9.83 -10.79 1.19
N GLY A 114 -10.87 -11.48 0.74
CA GLY A 114 -11.31 -11.47 -0.64
C GLY A 114 -12.33 -10.35 -0.94
N GLY A 115 -13.18 -10.59 -1.93
CA GLY A 115 -14.22 -9.65 -2.35
C GLY A 115 -13.79 -8.75 -3.50
N TRP A 116 -14.52 -7.66 -3.72
CA TRP A 116 -14.27 -6.73 -4.83
C TRP A 116 -14.19 -5.28 -4.35
N VAL A 117 -13.51 -4.44 -5.11
CA VAL A 117 -13.33 -3.02 -4.76
C VAL A 117 -14.49 -2.20 -5.32
N GLY A 118 -15.39 -1.74 -4.45
CA GLY A 118 -16.39 -0.73 -4.77
C GLY A 118 -17.29 -0.33 -3.61
N GLY A 119 -18.28 0.52 -3.90
CA GLY A 119 -19.14 1.16 -2.92
C GLY A 119 -18.68 2.57 -2.50
N ALA A 120 -19.42 3.16 -1.56
CA ALA A 120 -19.26 4.54 -1.13
C ALA A 120 -18.09 4.75 -0.16
N ASN A 121 -17.60 3.70 0.50
CA ASN A 121 -16.45 3.77 1.41
C ASN A 121 -15.12 3.48 0.69
N ASN A 122 -14.83 4.25 -0.37
CA ASN A 122 -13.64 4.13 -1.23
C ASN A 122 -13.27 2.67 -1.56
N GLY A 123 -14.27 1.91 -1.99
CA GLY A 123 -14.07 0.55 -2.44
C GLY A 123 -14.23 -0.55 -1.39
N CYS A 124 -14.39 -0.20 -0.11
CA CYS A 124 -14.41 -1.20 0.96
C CYS A 124 -15.75 -1.90 1.17
N ASP A 125 -16.85 -1.37 0.64
CA ASP A 125 -18.17 -2.00 0.84
C ASP A 125 -18.28 -3.33 0.07
N GLY A 126 -17.57 -3.48 -1.05
CA GLY A 126 -17.51 -4.74 -1.79
C GLY A 126 -16.68 -5.85 -1.12
N VAL A 127 -15.98 -5.53 -0.03
CA VAL A 127 -15.14 -6.47 0.72
C VAL A 127 -15.94 -7.13 1.85
N TRP A 128 -16.67 -6.32 2.62
CA TRP A 128 -17.37 -6.78 3.85
C TRP A 128 -18.75 -6.14 4.06
N GLY A 129 -19.25 -5.38 3.07
CA GLY A 129 -20.54 -4.70 3.13
C GLY A 129 -20.50 -3.29 3.75
N GLU A 130 -21.43 -2.44 3.33
CA GLU A 130 -21.53 -1.04 3.78
C GLU A 130 -21.68 -0.92 5.31
N ALA A 131 -22.43 -1.83 5.93
CA ALA A 131 -22.61 -1.85 7.39
C ALA A 131 -21.27 -2.02 8.12
N CYS A 132 -20.45 -2.98 7.71
CA CYS A 132 -19.12 -3.16 8.32
C CYS A 132 -18.23 -1.94 8.10
N SER A 133 -18.17 -1.38 6.88
CA SER A 133 -17.37 -0.18 6.61
C SER A 133 -17.70 0.97 7.56
N ASN A 134 -18.99 1.26 7.73
CA ASN A 134 -19.46 2.36 8.58
C ASN A 134 -19.24 2.07 10.07
N ASN A 135 -19.53 0.84 10.51
CA ASN A 135 -19.36 0.44 11.90
C ASN A 135 -17.88 0.36 12.29
N LEU A 136 -17.00 -0.12 11.40
CA LEU A 136 -15.55 -0.12 11.58
C LEU A 136 -15.01 1.31 11.72
N LYS A 137 -15.42 2.24 10.84
CA LYS A 137 -15.05 3.65 10.96
C LYS A 137 -15.47 4.23 12.31
N THR A 138 -16.69 3.93 12.74
CA THR A 138 -17.25 4.39 14.03
C THR A 138 -16.50 3.80 15.23
N PHE A 139 -16.20 2.51 15.18
CA PHE A 139 -15.45 1.79 16.20
C PHE A 139 -14.03 2.34 16.34
N LEU A 140 -13.30 2.54 15.23
CA LEU A 140 -11.94 3.07 15.25
C LEU A 140 -11.89 4.52 15.75
N ARG A 141 -12.83 5.38 15.33
CA ARG A 141 -12.96 6.75 15.86
C ARG A 141 -13.20 6.74 17.37
N SER A 142 -14.10 5.88 17.85
CA SER A 142 -14.38 5.74 19.28
C SER A 142 -13.17 5.22 20.06
N SER A 143 -12.42 4.28 19.49
CA SER A 143 -11.21 3.72 20.11
C SER A 143 -10.10 4.75 20.23
N LEU A 144 -9.88 5.54 19.18
CA LEU A 144 -8.94 6.67 19.17
C LEU A 144 -9.34 7.76 20.18
N PHE A 145 -10.64 8.07 20.29
CA PHE A 145 -11.15 9.02 21.30
C PHE A 145 -10.91 8.51 22.72
N ASN A 146 -11.23 7.24 22.98
CA ASN A 146 -11.00 6.61 24.27
C ASN A 146 -9.52 6.59 24.64
N LEU A 147 -8.63 6.30 23.66
CA LEU A 147 -7.18 6.39 23.87
C LEU A 147 -6.77 7.81 24.29
N SER A 148 -7.26 8.83 23.58
CA SER A 148 -6.94 10.24 23.89
C SER A 148 -7.40 10.72 25.26
N THR A 149 -8.44 10.08 25.82
CA THR A 149 -9.01 10.41 27.14
C THR A 149 -8.55 9.48 28.26
N SER A 150 -7.83 8.41 27.93
CA SER A 150 -7.37 7.39 28.88
C SER A 150 -6.26 7.88 29.83
N GLY A 151 -5.57 8.97 29.46
CA GLY A 151 -4.36 9.44 30.15
C GLY A 151 -3.12 8.56 29.94
N GLN A 152 -3.22 7.50 29.12
CA GLN A 152 -2.05 6.70 28.73
C GLN A 152 -1.18 7.48 27.74
N PRO A 153 0.15 7.48 27.90
CA PRO A 153 1.05 8.09 26.94
C PRO A 153 1.09 7.27 25.64
N TYR A 154 1.12 7.97 24.51
CA TYR A 154 1.23 7.37 23.18
C TYR A 154 1.87 8.33 22.18
N ASP A 155 2.56 7.79 21.18
CA ASP A 155 3.18 8.58 20.10
C ASP A 155 2.35 8.54 18.81
N LEU A 156 1.82 7.35 18.48
CA LEU A 156 1.11 7.04 17.24
C LEU A 156 -0.27 6.45 17.60
N PRO A 157 -1.32 7.27 17.70
CA PRO A 157 -2.61 6.83 18.21
C PRO A 157 -3.26 5.72 17.36
N LEU A 158 -3.19 5.77 16.03
CA LEU A 158 -3.74 4.72 15.16
C LEU A 158 -2.97 3.41 15.32
N ASP A 159 -1.64 3.45 15.29
CA ASP A 159 -0.80 2.28 15.50
C ASP A 159 -1.10 1.59 16.85
N MET A 160 -1.23 2.38 17.93
CA MET A 160 -1.53 1.84 19.26
C MET A 160 -2.91 1.18 19.31
N VAL A 161 -3.94 1.81 18.73
CA VAL A 161 -5.27 1.19 18.63
C VAL A 161 -5.18 -0.12 17.84
N LEU A 162 -4.62 -0.12 16.64
CA LEU A 162 -4.58 -1.31 15.77
C LEU A 162 -3.76 -2.48 16.38
N LYS A 163 -2.68 -2.19 17.10
CA LYS A 163 -1.91 -3.20 17.86
C LYS A 163 -2.74 -3.84 18.96
N SER A 164 -3.58 -3.07 19.66
CA SER A 164 -4.48 -3.65 20.67
C SER A 164 -5.52 -4.61 20.06
N LEU A 165 -5.91 -4.38 18.81
CA LEU A 165 -6.92 -5.20 18.12
C LEU A 165 -6.34 -6.50 17.55
N THR A 166 -5.08 -6.51 17.16
CA THR A 166 -4.38 -7.68 16.58
C THR A 166 -3.79 -8.61 17.64
N THR A 167 -3.64 -8.13 18.88
CA THR A 167 -3.10 -8.92 20.01
C THR A 167 -4.18 -9.60 20.87
N GLY A 168 -5.44 -9.19 20.75
CA GLY A 168 -6.57 -9.80 21.45
C GLY A 168 -7.29 -10.84 20.59
N THR A 169 -7.24 -12.11 20.98
CA THR A 169 -7.95 -13.20 20.28
C THR A 169 -9.06 -13.79 21.16
N PRO A 170 -10.32 -13.84 20.70
CA PRO A 170 -10.83 -13.30 19.43
C PRO A 170 -10.85 -11.76 19.42
N GLY A 171 -10.77 -11.18 18.23
CA GLY A 171 -10.87 -9.72 18.03
C GLY A 171 -12.20 -9.13 18.52
N PRO A 172 -12.34 -7.80 18.58
CA PRO A 172 -13.58 -7.17 19.03
C PRO A 172 -14.75 -7.50 18.11
N PHE A 173 -15.93 -7.67 18.68
CA PHE A 173 -17.17 -7.74 17.91
C PHE A 173 -17.51 -6.36 17.35
N ILE A 174 -17.57 -6.24 16.02
CA ILE A 174 -18.05 -5.07 15.30
C ILE A 174 -19.23 -5.54 14.45
N ASP A 175 -20.40 -4.94 14.68
CA ASP A 175 -21.62 -5.34 13.98
C ASP A 175 -21.47 -5.24 12.45
N GLY A 176 -21.95 -6.25 11.74
CA GLY A 176 -21.79 -6.40 10.29
C GLY A 176 -20.40 -6.82 9.82
N CYS A 177 -19.37 -6.84 10.67
CA CYS A 177 -18.02 -7.21 10.28
C CYS A 177 -17.70 -8.70 10.52
N PRO A 178 -16.82 -9.31 9.72
CA PRO A 178 -16.28 -10.64 10.00
C PRO A 178 -15.54 -10.67 11.35
N SER A 179 -15.70 -11.76 12.11
CA SER A 179 -14.99 -11.93 13.39
C SER A 179 -13.48 -12.02 13.23
N THR A 180 -13.02 -12.41 12.04
CA THR A 180 -11.60 -12.59 11.68
C THR A 180 -10.95 -11.31 11.12
N LEU A 181 -11.65 -10.17 11.16
CA LEU A 181 -11.19 -8.92 10.55
C LEU A 181 -9.78 -8.51 10.99
N PHE A 182 -9.46 -8.76 12.26
CA PHE A 182 -8.18 -8.45 12.90
C PHE A 182 -7.33 -9.70 13.24
N ASP A 183 -7.70 -10.88 12.71
CA ASP A 183 -6.91 -12.11 12.86
C ASP A 183 -5.70 -12.06 11.91
N LEU A 184 -4.76 -11.19 12.25
CA LEU A 184 -3.55 -10.87 11.49
C LEU A 184 -2.40 -10.63 12.47
N ASP A 185 -1.19 -10.98 12.07
CA ASP A 185 0.00 -10.76 12.92
C ASP A 185 0.35 -9.28 13.09
N LEU A 186 0.09 -8.46 12.07
CA LEU A 186 0.46 -7.05 12.07
C LEU A 186 -0.38 -6.24 11.08
N ILE A 187 -0.72 -5.01 11.49
CA ILE A 187 -1.20 -3.95 10.59
C ILE A 187 -0.17 -2.82 10.63
N PRO A 188 0.77 -2.76 9.67
CA PRO A 188 1.82 -1.75 9.68
C PRO A 188 1.29 -0.34 9.47
N THR A 189 1.67 0.56 10.39
CA THR A 189 1.29 1.98 10.36
C THR A 189 2.50 2.87 10.04
N TYR A 190 2.24 4.01 9.38
CA TYR A 190 3.23 5.03 9.03
C TYR A 190 2.67 6.44 9.30
N ALA A 191 3.49 7.32 9.88
CA ALA A 191 3.11 8.70 10.17
C ALA A 191 3.30 9.59 8.92
N VAL A 192 2.21 10.20 8.45
CA VAL A 192 2.18 11.05 7.25
C VAL A 192 2.40 12.51 7.61
N VAL A 193 1.68 12.98 8.63
CA VAL A 193 1.79 14.35 9.17
C VAL A 193 1.96 14.21 10.67
N ASN A 194 3.00 14.81 11.23
CA ASN A 194 3.24 14.84 12.67
C ASN A 194 3.40 16.30 13.11
N ALA A 195 2.47 16.78 13.92
CA ALA A 195 2.55 18.10 14.54
C ALA A 195 3.09 17.95 15.98
N THR A 196 4.36 18.30 16.20
CA THR A 196 4.92 18.36 17.55
C THR A 196 4.83 19.77 18.10
N ALA A 197 4.19 19.93 19.27
CA ALA A 197 4.34 21.14 20.06
C ALA A 197 5.78 21.18 20.61
N SER A 198 6.59 22.14 20.15
CA SER A 198 7.83 22.47 20.86
C SER A 198 7.49 23.22 22.16
N GLY A 199 8.41 23.29 23.13
CA GLY A 199 8.10 23.66 24.51
C GLY A 199 7.65 25.11 24.79
N SER A 200 6.84 25.25 25.85
CA SER A 200 6.44 26.43 26.66
C SER A 200 6.37 27.83 26.01
N ASN A 201 5.16 28.41 26.09
CA ASN A 201 4.86 29.84 26.16
C ASN A 201 5.20 30.73 24.95
N ASN A 202 5.57 30.17 23.79
CA ASN A 202 5.54 30.79 22.45
C ASN A 202 6.15 29.82 21.41
N ALA A 203 5.82 28.53 21.51
CA ALA A 203 6.36 27.56 20.57
C ALA A 203 5.62 27.63 19.24
N SER A 204 6.37 27.82 18.16
CA SER A 204 5.90 27.44 16.83
C SER A 204 5.62 25.94 16.83
N GLU A 205 4.37 25.55 16.57
CA GLU A 205 4.04 24.16 16.21
C GLU A 205 4.89 23.78 14.99
N ALA A 206 5.73 22.76 15.14
CA ALA A 206 6.52 22.25 14.04
C ALA A 206 5.74 21.11 13.40
N ILE A 207 5.29 21.32 12.16
CA ILE A 207 4.62 20.29 11.37
C ILE A 207 5.65 19.62 10.47
N SER A 208 5.78 18.31 10.61
CA SER A 208 6.55 17.46 9.71
C SER A 208 5.60 16.71 8.79
N VAL A 209 5.76 16.89 7.48
CA VAL A 209 5.07 16.12 6.45
C VAL A 209 6.05 15.15 5.81
N ALA A 210 5.70 13.86 5.82
CA ALA A 210 6.49 12.81 5.21
C ALA A 210 6.68 13.03 3.70
N ALA A 211 7.76 12.49 3.15
CA ALA A 211 7.92 12.44 1.71
C ALA A 211 6.85 11.51 1.10
N PRO A 212 6.21 11.88 -0.02
CA PRO A 212 5.33 10.97 -0.74
C PRO A 212 6.15 9.75 -1.20
N GLY A 213 5.56 8.56 -1.08
CA GLY A 213 6.25 7.33 -1.48
C GLY A 213 6.18 7.10 -2.98
N ASN A 214 6.96 6.11 -3.43
CA ASN A 214 6.99 5.60 -4.80
C ASN A 214 7.54 4.17 -4.78
N PRO A 215 7.53 3.41 -5.90
CA PRO A 215 8.01 2.03 -5.89
C PRO A 215 9.48 1.86 -5.46
N GLY A 216 10.34 2.85 -5.72
CA GLY A 216 11.74 2.86 -5.28
C GLY A 216 11.94 3.25 -3.82
N ALA A 217 10.92 3.81 -3.16
CA ALA A 217 10.91 4.21 -1.76
C ALA A 217 9.48 4.17 -1.19
N PRO A 218 8.85 2.98 -1.11
CA PRO A 218 7.57 2.80 -0.43
C PRO A 218 7.75 3.15 1.06
N TRP A 219 6.66 3.53 1.72
CA TRP A 219 6.75 3.85 3.15
C TRP A 219 7.03 2.64 4.01
N ARG A 220 6.55 1.47 3.57
CA ARG A 220 6.81 0.21 4.24
C ARG A 220 6.74 -0.93 3.23
N THR A 221 7.64 -1.89 3.40
CA THR A 221 7.53 -3.21 2.79
C THR A 221 7.63 -4.28 3.88
N TRP A 222 7.14 -5.47 3.57
CA TRP A 222 7.39 -6.69 4.34
C TRP A 222 7.13 -7.91 3.49
N TYR A 223 7.54 -9.07 4.01
CA TYR A 223 7.38 -10.35 3.35
C TYR A 223 6.25 -11.15 3.98
N ILE A 224 5.52 -11.89 3.15
CA ILE A 224 4.48 -12.84 3.52
C ILE A 224 4.98 -14.23 3.07
N PRO A 225 5.61 -15.01 3.96
CA PRO A 225 6.14 -16.32 3.62
C PRO A 225 5.02 -17.30 3.28
N GLY A 226 5.23 -18.14 2.27
CA GLY A 226 4.28 -19.17 1.83
C GLY A 226 3.11 -18.66 0.99
N ALA A 227 2.96 -17.33 0.81
CA ALA A 227 1.96 -16.77 -0.08
C ALA A 227 2.36 -16.94 -1.56
N THR A 228 1.37 -17.16 -2.42
CA THR A 228 1.56 -17.26 -3.87
C THR A 228 1.13 -15.96 -4.57
N PRO A 229 1.68 -15.66 -5.76
CA PRO A 229 1.28 -14.48 -6.53
C PRO A 229 -0.22 -14.46 -6.83
N MET A 230 -0.77 -15.62 -7.21
CA MET A 230 -2.20 -15.80 -7.49
C MET A 230 -3.06 -15.52 -6.27
N GLY A 231 -2.72 -16.11 -5.12
CA GLY A 231 -3.42 -15.86 -3.86
C GLY A 231 -3.38 -14.38 -3.50
N GLN A 232 -2.21 -13.75 -3.61
CA GLN A 232 -2.06 -12.33 -3.31
C GLN A 232 -2.85 -11.41 -4.26
N ALA A 233 -2.97 -11.77 -5.55
CA ALA A 233 -3.79 -11.04 -6.50
C ALA A 233 -5.30 -11.09 -6.16
N GLN A 234 -5.71 -12.08 -5.37
CA GLN A 234 -7.08 -12.22 -4.89
C GLN A 234 -7.36 -11.44 -3.60
N GLU A 235 -6.32 -11.14 -2.83
CA GLU A 235 -6.40 -10.37 -1.60
C GLU A 235 -6.72 -8.88 -1.85
N VAL A 236 -7.50 -8.30 -0.95
CA VAL A 236 -7.79 -6.87 -0.90
C VAL A 236 -6.92 -6.20 0.16
N ALA A 237 -6.15 -5.21 -0.29
CA ALA A 237 -5.40 -4.29 0.55
C ALA A 237 -6.33 -3.18 1.07
N VAL A 238 -6.34 -2.96 2.38
CA VAL A 238 -7.15 -1.93 3.05
C VAL A 238 -6.23 -0.89 3.67
N GLY A 239 -6.19 0.29 3.08
CA GLY A 239 -5.66 1.50 3.71
C GLY A 239 -6.60 2.01 4.79
N ILE A 240 -6.09 2.22 6.00
CA ILE A 240 -6.77 2.90 7.11
C ILE A 240 -6.03 4.19 7.35
N ILE A 241 -6.64 5.34 7.04
CA ILE A 241 -6.01 6.65 7.20
C ILE A 241 -6.76 7.37 8.31
N ALA A 242 -6.08 7.74 9.37
CA ALA A 242 -6.69 8.44 10.49
C ALA A 242 -5.88 9.67 10.90
N ARG A 243 -6.59 10.68 11.35
CA ARG A 243 -6.06 11.86 12.01
C ARG A 243 -6.52 11.82 13.46
N GLY A 244 -5.58 11.51 14.34
CA GLY A 244 -5.79 11.39 15.77
C GLY A 244 -5.15 12.54 16.55
N PRO A 245 -5.66 12.82 17.76
CA PRO A 245 -5.03 13.76 18.69
C PRO A 245 -3.70 13.20 19.20
N ASN A 246 -2.68 14.03 19.32
CA ASN A 246 -1.44 13.67 20.01
C ASN A 246 -1.66 13.57 21.51
N HIS A 247 -0.84 12.78 22.18
CA HIS A 247 -0.90 12.70 23.63
C HIS A 247 -0.67 14.09 24.26
N GLY A 248 -1.54 14.45 25.21
CA GLY A 248 -1.51 15.77 25.86
C GLY A 248 -2.07 16.91 25.02
N SER A 249 -2.71 16.64 23.87
CA SER A 249 -3.52 17.64 23.18
C SER A 249 -4.72 18.06 24.03
N ASN A 250 -5.37 19.16 23.65
CA ASN A 250 -6.67 19.51 24.22
C ASN A 250 -7.67 18.36 24.02
N PRO A 251 -8.59 18.13 24.98
CA PRO A 251 -9.61 17.11 24.85
C PRO A 251 -10.48 17.34 23.61
N LEU A 252 -10.81 16.26 22.92
CA LEU A 252 -11.81 16.27 21.86
C LEU A 252 -13.22 16.38 22.48
N ASN A 253 -14.19 16.90 21.72
CA ASN A 253 -15.58 16.95 22.16
C ASN A 253 -16.28 15.59 22.03
N GLY A 254 -15.82 14.76 21.10
CA GLY A 254 -16.32 13.40 20.91
C GLY A 254 -15.61 12.63 19.79
N PRO A 255 -16.00 11.38 19.53
CA PRO A 255 -15.42 10.54 18.48
C PRO A 255 -15.49 11.14 17.07
N ASP A 256 -16.49 11.96 16.76
CA ASP A 256 -16.68 12.56 15.44
C ASP A 256 -15.64 13.63 15.08
N ASP A 257 -14.89 14.12 16.07
CA ASP A 257 -13.75 15.01 15.86
C ASP A 257 -12.57 14.27 15.21
N ILE A 258 -12.51 12.94 15.34
CA ILE A 258 -11.49 12.10 14.72
C ILE A 258 -11.88 11.84 13.27
N LYS A 259 -11.00 12.26 12.37
CA LYS A 259 -11.18 12.01 10.93
C LYS A 259 -10.52 10.70 10.58
N LEU A 260 -11.27 9.85 9.90
CA LEU A 260 -10.83 8.52 9.50
C LEU A 260 -11.45 8.16 8.17
N GLU A 261 -10.64 7.62 7.29
CA GLU A 261 -11.03 7.12 5.99
C GLU A 261 -10.51 5.70 5.75
N LEU A 262 -11.30 4.90 5.05
CA LEU A 262 -10.91 3.57 4.59
C LEU A 262 -10.69 3.66 3.08
N VAL A 263 -9.72 2.92 2.54
CA VAL A 263 -9.45 2.86 1.10
C VAL A 263 -9.10 1.43 0.74
N CYS A 264 -9.89 0.80 -0.12
CA CYS A 264 -9.64 -0.58 -0.52
C CYS A 264 -9.08 -0.65 -1.93
N ALA A 265 -8.04 -1.45 -2.11
CA ALA A 265 -7.37 -1.65 -3.38
C ALA A 265 -7.13 -3.15 -3.58
N ARG A 266 -7.35 -3.62 -4.81
CA ARG A 266 -7.07 -4.99 -5.22
C ARG A 266 -6.26 -4.92 -6.49
N ALA A 267 -5.30 -5.83 -6.66
CA ALA A 267 -4.60 -5.95 -7.93
C ALA A 267 -5.63 -6.10 -9.06
N PRO A 268 -5.45 -5.42 -10.21
CA PRO A 268 -6.36 -5.61 -11.32
C PRO A 268 -6.36 -7.08 -11.72
N ARG A 269 -7.49 -7.59 -12.22
CA ARG A 269 -7.49 -8.83 -12.99
C ARG A 269 -6.94 -8.49 -14.37
N GLN A 270 -6.11 -9.35 -14.98
CA GLN A 270 -5.76 -9.14 -16.38
C GLN A 270 -7.06 -9.02 -17.19
N PRO A 271 -7.23 -7.98 -18.03
CA PRO A 271 -8.36 -7.95 -18.95
C PRO A 271 -8.15 -9.10 -19.94
N HIS A 272 -9.08 -10.07 -19.94
CA HIS A 272 -9.33 -10.83 -21.16
C HIS A 272 -9.59 -9.79 -22.26
N HIS A 273 -8.71 -9.70 -23.25
CA HIS A 273 -9.09 -9.07 -24.51
C HIS A 273 -10.28 -9.88 -25.03
N PRO A 274 -11.50 -9.31 -25.14
CA PRO A 274 -12.47 -9.91 -26.03
C PRO A 274 -11.83 -9.84 -27.42
N PRO A 275 -11.84 -10.91 -28.22
CA PRO A 275 -11.40 -10.80 -29.60
C PRO A 275 -12.30 -9.76 -30.27
N TYR A 276 -11.69 -8.63 -30.63
CA TYR A 276 -12.17 -7.67 -31.63
C TYR A 276 -13.70 -7.58 -31.80
N GLY A 277 -14.35 -6.59 -31.18
CA GLY A 277 -15.69 -6.19 -31.62
C GLY A 277 -16.49 -5.32 -30.67
N GLY A 278 -16.84 -4.11 -31.13
CA GLY A 278 -18.10 -3.47 -30.76
C GLY A 278 -17.99 -2.21 -29.92
N ASP A 279 -18.23 -1.08 -30.59
CA ASP A 279 -18.46 0.24 -30.00
C ASP A 279 -19.63 0.29 -28.99
N HIS A 280 -19.59 1.36 -28.19
CA HIS A 280 -20.62 1.94 -27.32
C HIS A 280 -20.78 1.37 -25.91
N ASP A 281 -20.33 2.15 -24.92
CA ASP A 281 -21.35 2.81 -24.11
C ASP A 281 -20.88 4.15 -23.55
N GLY A 282 -21.64 5.20 -23.89
CA GLY A 282 -21.44 6.56 -23.42
C GLY A 282 -22.20 6.75 -22.12
N ASN A 283 -21.53 6.66 -20.99
CA ASN A 283 -22.05 7.17 -19.72
C ASN A 283 -21.01 8.02 -19.00
N ASN A 284 -21.18 9.32 -19.21
CA ASN A 284 -20.42 10.41 -18.63
C ASN A 284 -20.76 10.52 -17.13
N LYS A 285 -20.02 9.81 -16.28
CA LYS A 285 -19.96 10.03 -14.82
C LYS A 285 -18.54 10.45 -14.45
N GLY A 286 -18.40 11.49 -13.61
CA GLY A 286 -17.12 12.11 -13.27
C GLY A 286 -16.07 11.12 -12.73
N PRO A 287 -14.77 11.43 -12.85
CA PRO A 287 -13.70 10.47 -12.56
C PRO A 287 -13.51 10.33 -11.04
N GLN A 288 -14.22 9.39 -10.42
CA GLN A 288 -13.96 8.97 -9.04
C GLN A 288 -13.50 7.50 -9.00
N GLY A 289 -12.32 7.27 -8.42
CA GLY A 289 -12.03 6.10 -7.59
C GLY A 289 -11.73 4.73 -8.22
N TYR A 290 -11.78 4.54 -9.55
CA TYR A 290 -11.45 3.21 -10.09
C TYR A 290 -9.98 2.85 -9.83
N PRO A 291 -9.68 1.65 -9.28
CA PRO A 291 -8.32 1.19 -9.09
C PRO A 291 -7.59 1.17 -10.45
N ARG A 292 -6.50 1.93 -10.56
CA ARG A 292 -5.61 1.90 -11.72
C ARG A 292 -4.39 1.08 -11.37
N GLY A 293 -4.11 0.04 -12.12
CA GLY A 293 -2.95 -0.79 -11.87
C GLY A 293 -2.21 -1.26 -13.10
N ILE A 294 -0.97 -1.65 -12.87
CA ILE A 294 -0.08 -2.28 -13.84
C ILE A 294 0.14 -3.70 -13.34
N ILE A 295 -0.03 -4.67 -14.22
CA ILE A 295 0.36 -6.06 -14.01
C ILE A 295 1.45 -6.34 -15.02
N LYS A 296 2.59 -6.87 -14.56
CA LYS A 296 3.60 -7.40 -15.45
C LYS A 296 3.07 -8.71 -16.04
N THR A 297 2.83 -8.72 -17.35
CA THR A 297 2.08 -9.78 -18.04
C THR A 297 2.75 -11.14 -18.04
N TYR A 298 4.07 -11.19 -17.85
CA TYR A 298 4.83 -12.45 -17.71
C TYR A 298 4.63 -13.14 -16.36
N ALA A 299 3.89 -12.53 -15.42
CA ALA A 299 3.70 -13.04 -14.06
C ALA A 299 2.55 -14.04 -13.90
N PHE A 300 1.74 -14.25 -14.94
CA PHE A 300 0.60 -15.16 -14.98
C PHE A 300 0.60 -15.81 -16.37
N ASP A 301 0.77 -17.12 -16.46
CA ASP A 301 0.80 -17.83 -17.75
C ASP A 301 -0.63 -17.85 -18.33
N GLU A 302 -0.78 -17.88 -19.66
CA GLU A 302 -2.10 -17.89 -20.34
C GLU A 302 -2.95 -19.11 -19.94
N LYS A 303 -2.34 -20.13 -19.32
CA LYS A 303 -2.97 -21.34 -18.79
C LYS A 303 -3.54 -21.20 -17.39
N ASP A 304 -3.25 -20.12 -16.66
CA ASP A 304 -3.71 -19.87 -15.29
C ASP A 304 -5.22 -19.51 -15.21
N PHE A 305 -5.90 -19.44 -16.36
CA PHE A 305 -7.32 -19.17 -16.48
C PHE A 305 -8.10 -20.40 -16.97
N VAL A 306 -8.04 -21.52 -16.24
CA VAL A 306 -9.08 -22.54 -16.36
C VAL A 306 -10.27 -22.07 -15.52
N TYR A 307 -11.27 -21.50 -16.19
CA TYR A 307 -12.59 -21.41 -15.59
C TYR A 307 -13.14 -22.84 -15.51
N GLU A 308 -13.28 -23.40 -14.30
CA GLU A 308 -14.30 -24.42 -14.06
C GLU A 308 -15.65 -23.72 -14.26
N VAL A 309 -16.11 -23.69 -15.51
CA VAL A 309 -17.53 -23.56 -15.77
C VAL A 309 -18.10 -24.91 -15.36
N GLU A 310 -18.88 -24.94 -14.28
CA GLU A 310 -19.80 -26.06 -14.01
C GLU A 310 -20.85 -26.05 -15.14
N ASP A 311 -20.45 -26.50 -16.32
CA ASP A 311 -21.36 -26.95 -17.34
C ASP A 311 -21.61 -28.42 -17.06
N ASP A 312 -22.77 -28.72 -16.47
CA ASP A 312 -23.37 -30.06 -16.42
C ASP A 312 -23.52 -30.59 -17.86
N VAL A 313 -22.44 -31.14 -18.42
CA VAL A 313 -22.47 -31.91 -19.65
C VAL A 313 -21.55 -33.12 -19.46
N GLU A 314 -22.18 -34.26 -19.21
CA GLU A 314 -21.58 -35.57 -19.42
C GLU A 314 -21.03 -35.63 -20.86
N GLU A 315 -19.73 -35.86 -21.05
CA GLU A 315 -19.23 -36.70 -22.15
C GLU A 315 -17.73 -37.04 -22.02
N GLU A 316 -17.52 -38.35 -21.87
CA GLU A 316 -16.47 -39.24 -22.39
C GLU A 316 -14.98 -38.86 -22.43
N VAL A 317 -14.22 -39.79 -21.83
CA VAL A 317 -12.76 -39.95 -21.77
C VAL A 317 -12.20 -40.37 -23.13
N GLU A 318 -11.15 -39.71 -23.64
CA GLU A 318 -10.09 -40.35 -24.45
C GLU A 318 -8.73 -39.64 -24.26
N ASP A 319 -7.68 -40.41 -24.53
CA ASP A 319 -6.36 -40.41 -23.92
C ASP A 319 -5.25 -39.99 -24.91
N GLU A 320 -4.10 -39.59 -24.35
CA GLU A 320 -2.72 -39.55 -24.92
C GLU A 320 -2.23 -38.44 -25.90
N GLY A 321 -1.03 -37.90 -25.59
CA GLY A 321 -0.18 -37.18 -26.56
C GLY A 321 1.04 -36.42 -26.00
N TYR A 322 2.14 -37.13 -25.74
CA TYR A 322 3.48 -36.59 -25.46
C TYR A 322 4.04 -35.72 -26.60
N TYR A 323 4.71 -34.59 -26.28
CA TYR A 323 5.98 -34.15 -26.90
C TYR A 323 6.74 -33.19 -25.97
N ASN A 324 8.02 -33.52 -25.72
CA ASN A 324 9.05 -32.62 -25.20
C ASN A 324 9.57 -31.75 -26.35
N ASP A 325 9.93 -30.49 -26.07
CA ASP A 325 11.09 -29.83 -26.67
C ASP A 325 11.63 -28.74 -25.73
N ASP A 326 12.93 -28.84 -25.46
CA ASP A 326 13.77 -27.85 -24.80
C ASP A 326 13.85 -26.56 -25.65
N ASP A 327 13.81 -25.39 -25.02
CA ASP A 327 14.66 -24.28 -25.48
C ASP A 327 14.93 -23.26 -24.38
N SER A 328 16.22 -22.91 -24.28
CA SER A 328 16.81 -22.01 -23.30
C SER A 328 16.39 -20.55 -23.52
N ALA A 329 15.90 -19.89 -22.47
CA ALA A 329 15.87 -18.44 -22.39
C ALA A 329 16.38 -17.98 -21.02
N THR A 330 17.43 -17.19 -21.03
CA THR A 330 17.98 -16.49 -19.87
C THR A 330 17.05 -15.34 -19.48
N GLY A 331 16.01 -15.66 -18.74
CA GLY A 331 15.25 -14.75 -17.88
C GLY A 331 15.30 -15.33 -16.48
N THR A 332 15.36 -14.50 -15.44
CA THR A 332 15.14 -14.96 -14.07
C THR A 332 13.66 -15.31 -13.89
N ASP A 333 13.23 -16.40 -14.53
CA ASP A 333 11.96 -17.06 -14.23
C ASP A 333 12.17 -17.79 -12.91
N VAL A 334 11.61 -17.23 -11.85
CA VAL A 334 11.51 -17.92 -10.58
C VAL A 334 10.18 -18.66 -10.61
N ASP A 335 10.22 -19.92 -11.07
CA ASP A 335 9.12 -20.86 -10.91
C ASP A 335 8.81 -21.01 -9.42
N CYS A 336 7.78 -20.30 -8.96
CA CYS A 336 7.03 -20.69 -7.78
C CYS A 336 5.99 -21.70 -8.23
N PRO A 337 6.24 -23.02 -8.08
CA PRO A 337 5.33 -24.03 -8.62
C PRO A 337 3.95 -23.95 -7.92
N GLU A 338 2.89 -24.07 -8.72
CA GLU A 338 1.51 -24.25 -8.27
C GLU A 338 1.31 -25.64 -7.64
N THR A 339 1.99 -25.98 -6.54
CA THR A 339 1.73 -27.26 -5.88
C THR A 339 0.57 -27.14 -4.90
N SER A 340 -0.63 -27.40 -5.44
CA SER A 340 -1.63 -28.31 -4.88
C SER A 340 -1.89 -28.24 -3.37
N ALA A 341 -2.88 -27.44 -2.99
CA ALA A 341 -3.65 -27.68 -1.77
C ALA A 341 -4.44 -28.98 -1.94
N SER A 342 -3.82 -30.09 -1.56
CA SER A 342 -4.54 -31.35 -1.35
C SER A 342 -5.36 -31.21 -0.08
N VAL A 343 -6.68 -31.31 -0.25
CA VAL A 343 -7.71 -31.40 0.79
C VAL A 343 -7.30 -32.36 1.91
N LEU A 344 -7.32 -31.87 3.15
CA LEU A 344 -7.71 -32.61 4.36
C LEU A 344 -8.46 -31.67 5.30
#